data_AF-A0A921I436-F1
#
_entry.id   AF-A0A921I436-F1
#
_cell.length_a   1.000
_cell.length_b   1.000
_cell.length_c   1.000
_cell.angle_alpha   90.00
_cell.angle_beta   90.00
_cell.angle_gamma   90.00
#
_symmetry.space_group_name_H-M   'P 1'
#
loop_
_entity.id
_entity.type
_entity.pdbx_description
1 polymer ?
#
loop_
_entity_poly.entity_id
_entity_poly.type
_entity_poly.pdbx_seq_one_letter_code
_entity_poly.pdbx_strand_id
1 'polypeptide(L)' 'YDIPIAMEVKWGTFKRHALITAIGDSINRMIPPLIATKKDVDLLVERMRGAALEAATAVQAA' A
#
# COMPACT_ATOMS: atom_id res chain seq x y z
N TYR A 1 -6.46 0.28 -8.88
CA TYR A 1 -6.05 1.54 -9.55
C TYR A 1 -6.29 1.37 -11.03
N ASP A 2 -6.53 2.46 -11.75
CA ASP A 2 -6.62 2.41 -13.22
C ASP A 2 -5.24 2.45 -13.89
N ILE A 3 -4.17 2.49 -13.08
CA ILE A 3 -2.76 2.52 -13.48
C ILE A 3 -1.99 1.36 -12.84
N PRO A 4 -0.96 0.79 -13.51
CA PRO A 4 -0.28 -0.44 -13.07
C PRO A 4 0.76 -0.19 -11.96
N ILE A 5 0.32 0.38 -10.82
CA ILE A 5 1.21 0.80 -9.71
C ILE A 5 1.23 -0.16 -8.51
N ALA A 6 0.53 -1.28 -8.56
CA ALA A 6 0.31 -2.10 -7.36
C ALA A 6 1.62 -2.66 -6.78
N MET A 7 2.64 -2.90 -7.62
CA MET A 7 3.94 -3.39 -7.17
C MET A 7 4.75 -2.31 -6.46
N GLU A 8 4.74 -1.08 -6.97
CA GLU A 8 5.36 0.10 -6.39
C GLU A 8 4.74 0.39 -5.03
N VAL A 9 3.41 0.35 -4.94
CA VAL A 9 2.69 0.54 -3.66
C VAL A 9 3.03 -0.58 -2.67
N LYS A 10 3.11 -1.84 -3.11
CA LYS A 10 3.54 -2.95 -2.25
C LYS A 10 4.93 -2.69 -1.67
N TRP A 11 5.91 -2.35 -2.50
CA TRP A 11 7.27 -2.09 -2.05
C TRP A 11 7.37 -0.83 -1.18
N GLY A 12 6.66 0.23 -1.52
CA GLY A 12 6.60 1.45 -0.73
C GLY A 12 5.98 1.23 0.65
N THR A 13 4.97 0.35 0.74
CA THR A 13 4.34 -0.05 2.00
C THR A 13 5.26 -0.95 2.82
N PHE A 14 5.99 -1.88 2.17
CA PHE A 14 6.99 -2.73 2.80
C PHE A 14 8.12 -1.93 3.44
N LYS A 15 8.66 -0.93 2.73
CA LYS A 15 9.67 0.02 3.26
C LYS A 15 9.18 0.81 4.48
N ARG A 16 7.86 0.93 4.64
CA ARG A 16 7.18 1.55 5.78
C ARG A 16 6.79 0.54 6.87
N HIS A 17 7.37 -0.66 6.84
CA HIS A 17 7.21 -1.73 7.82
C HIS A 17 5.78 -2.31 7.86
N ALA A 18 5.06 -2.27 6.73
CA ALA A 18 3.74 -2.85 6.59
C ALA A 18 3.71 -3.89 5.45
N LEU A 19 3.10 -5.05 5.72
CA LEU A 19 2.99 -6.15 4.75
C LEU A 19 1.65 -6.11 4.04
N ILE A 20 1.69 -6.04 2.70
CA ILE A 20 0.51 -6.16 1.83
C ILE A 20 0.85 -7.02 0.60
N THR A 21 -0.18 -7.52 -0.07
CA THR A 21 -0.03 -8.33 -1.28
C THR A 21 -0.49 -7.51 -2.49
N ALA A 22 0.32 -7.49 -3.56
CA ALA A 22 -0.13 -7.05 -4.87
C ALA A 22 -0.73 -8.26 -5.61
N ILE A 23 -1.92 -8.10 -6.17
CA ILE A 23 -2.60 -9.09 -7.00
C ILE A 23 -2.70 -8.48 -8.40
N GLY A 24 -1.95 -9.02 -9.35
CA GLY A 24 -1.78 -8.39 -10.66
C GLY A 24 -1.03 -7.04 -10.55
N ASP A 25 -1.40 -6.12 -11.43
CA ASP A 25 -0.75 -4.82 -11.61
C ASP A 25 -1.49 -3.65 -10.94
N SER A 26 -2.76 -3.86 -10.59
CA SER A 26 -3.70 -2.78 -10.26
C SER A 26 -4.35 -2.91 -8.88
N ILE A 27 -4.19 -4.05 -8.20
CA ILE A 27 -4.86 -4.32 -6.91
C ILE A 27 -3.84 -4.58 -5.80
N ASN A 28 -3.99 -3.87 -4.69
CA ASN A 28 -3.35 -4.23 -3.42
C ASN A 28 -4.39 -4.77 -2.43
N ARG A 29 -4.10 -5.92 -1.84
CA ARG A 29 -4.91 -6.55 -0.80
C ARG A 29 -4.18 -6.47 0.53
N MET A 30 -4.89 -5.96 1.53
CA MET A 30 -4.44 -5.83 2.91
C MET A 30 -5.36 -6.65 3.81
N ILE A 31 -4.79 -7.59 4.56
CA ILE A 31 -5.53 -8.45 5.48
C ILE A 31 -4.83 -8.39 6.84
N PRO A 32 -5.29 -7.54 7.77
CA PRO A 32 -4.75 -7.52 9.12
C PRO A 32 -5.21 -8.77 9.93
N PRO A 33 -4.45 -9.18 10.96
CA PRO A 33 -4.90 -10.19 11.91
C PRO A 33 -6.18 -9.76 12.64
N LEU A 34 -7.05 -10.71 12.99
CA LEU A 34 -8.29 -10.42 13.73
C LEU A 34 -8.05 -9.86 15.15
N ILE A 35 -6.86 -10.08 15.69
CA ILE A 35 -6.41 -9.56 16.99
C ILE A 35 -5.87 -8.13 16.91
N ALA A 36 -5.72 -7.56 15.71
CA ALA A 36 -5.17 -6.21 15.53
C ALA A 36 -6.08 -5.17 16.18
N THR A 37 -5.48 -4.21 16.87
CA THR A 37 -6.24 -3.09 17.45
C THR A 37 -6.60 -2.08 16.37
N LYS A 38 -7.57 -1.21 16.65
CA LYS A 38 -7.89 -0.07 15.77
C LYS A 38 -6.64 0.76 15.45
N LYS A 39 -5.77 0.99 16.44
CA LYS A 39 -4.54 1.77 16.28
C LYS A 39 -3.57 1.12 15.28
N ASP A 40 -3.45 -0.21 15.33
CA ASP A 40 -2.59 -0.95 14.39
C ASP A 40 -3.13 -0.85 12.95
N VAL A 41 -4.45 -0.96 12.78
CA VAL A 41 -5.10 -0.83 11.49
C VAL A 41 -5.00 0.60 10.94
N ASP A 42 -5.21 1.61 11.78
CA ASP A 42 -5.07 3.02 11.39
C ASP A 42 -3.64 3.30 10.88
N LEU A 43 -2.62 2.81 11.61
CA LEU A 43 -1.22 2.94 11.21
C LEU A 43 -0.95 2.23 9.88
N LEU A 44 -1.47 1.01 9.70
CA LEU A 44 -1.33 0.22 8.48
C LEU A 44 -1.91 0.98 7.26
N VAL A 45 -3.09 1.58 7.42
CA VAL A 45 -3.75 2.38 6.39
C VAL A 45 -2.95 3.65 6.08
N GLU A 46 -2.42 4.33 7.10
CA GLU A 46 -1.55 5.50 6.91
C GLU A 46 -0.30 5.17 6.09
N ARG A 47 0.38 4.05 6.41
CA ARG A 47 1.57 3.60 5.66
C ARG A 47 1.25 3.31 4.20
N MET A 48 0.14 2.60 3.94
CA MET A 48 -0.27 2.29 2.57
C MET A 48 -0.68 3.55 1.80
N ARG A 49 -1.40 4.48 2.43
CA ARG A 49 -1.77 5.76 1.81
C ARG A 49 -0.54 6.55 1.37
N GLY A 50 0.49 6.63 2.23
CA GLY A 50 1.74 7.29 1.90
C GLY A 50 2.45 6.65 0.70
N ALA A 51 2.50 5.31 0.65
CA ALA A 51 3.08 4.59 -0.47
C ALA A 51 2.29 4.77 -1.78
N ALA A 52 0.96 4.78 -1.71
CA ALA A 52 0.08 5.00 -2.85
C ALA A 52 0.25 6.40 -3.45
N LEU A 53 0.34 7.42 -2.60
CA LEU A 53 0.55 8.80 -3.05
C LEU A 53 1.93 8.99 -3.70
N GLU A 54 2.97 8.38 -3.12
CA GLU A 54 4.33 8.40 -3.68
C GLU A 54 4.36 7.74 -5.06
N ALA A 55 3.77 6.54 -5.20
CA ALA A 55 3.71 5.82 -6.47
C ALA A 55 2.91 6.58 -7.53
N ALA A 56 1.75 7.15 -7.17
CA ALA A 56 0.93 7.93 -8.08
C ALA A 56 1.66 9.20 -8.57
N THR A 57 2.36 9.90 -7.67
CA THR A 57 3.16 11.08 -8.02
C THR A 57 4.31 10.73 -8.97
N ALA A 58 5.00 9.61 -8.71
CA ALA A 58 6.10 9.16 -9.56
C ALA A 58 5.65 8.85 -10.99
N VAL A 59 4.47 8.26 -11.16
CA VAL A 59 3.88 7.99 -12.48
C VAL A 59 3.45 9.28 -13.19
N GLN A 60 2.94 10.28 -12.48
CA GLN A 60 2.55 11.57 -13.08
C GLN A 60 3.75 12.43 -13.48
N ALA A 61 4.92 12.21 -12.87
CA ALA A 61 6.16 12.92 -13.16
C ALA A 61 7.00 12.27 -14.28
N ALA A 62 6.59 11.10 -14.78
CA ALA A 62 7.24 10.33 -15.84
C ALA A 62 6.49 10.50 -17.17
#